data_AF-A0A355GJU1-F1
#
_entry.id   AF-A0A355GJU1-F1
#
_cell.length_a   1.000
_cell.length_b   1.000
_cell.length_c   1.000
_cell.angle_alpha   90.00
_cell.angle_beta   90.00
_cell.angle_gamma   90.00
#
_symmetry.space_group_name_H-M   'P 1'
#
loop_
_entity.id
_entity.type
_entity.pdbx_description
1 polymer ?
#
loop_
_entity_poly.entity_id
_entity_poly.type
_entity_poly.pdbx_seq_one_letter_code
_entity_poly.pdbx_strand_id
1 'polypeptide(L)' 'SEVAVAVNTELNDISNAIGALNQSYAYTGFLGNGGKTKSFYAGSRFADSVDDCDLNSTCDLVTGTALVTADEGTTF' A
#
# COMPACT_ATOMS: atom_id res chain seq x y z
N SER A 1 -11.39 -30.51 -1.05
CA SER A 1 -10.94 -30.87 -2.42
C SER A 1 -9.46 -30.57 -2.51
N GLU A 2 -8.65 -31.49 -3.04
CA GLU A 2 -7.20 -31.33 -3.17
C GLU A 2 -6.81 -30.06 -3.95
N VAL A 3 -7.57 -29.74 -5.00
CA VAL A 3 -7.40 -28.50 -5.78
C VAL A 3 -7.59 -27.26 -4.92
N ALA A 4 -8.56 -27.27 -3.99
CA ALA A 4 -8.78 -26.13 -3.10
C ALA A 4 -7.62 -25.95 -2.11
N VAL A 5 -7.03 -27.05 -1.64
CA VAL A 5 -5.86 -26.98 -0.75
C VAL A 5 -4.66 -26.45 -1.52
N ALA A 6 -4.38 -26.97 -2.72
CA ALA A 6 -3.27 -26.52 -3.55
C ALA A 6 -3.39 -25.03 -3.92
N VAL A 7 -4.58 -24.57 -4.33
CA VAL A 7 -4.81 -23.16 -4.64
C VAL A 7 -4.57 -22.27 -3.42
N ASN A 8 -5.03 -22.69 -2.23
CA ASN A 8 -4.82 -21.91 -1.02
C ASN A 8 -3.35 -21.82 -0.62
N THR A 9 -2.59 -22.91 -0.80
CA THR A 9 -1.14 -22.91 -0.55
C THR A 9 -0.42 -21.93 -1.48
N GLU A 10 -0.66 -22.01 -2.79
CA GLU A 10 -0.01 -21.13 -3.76
C GLU A 10 -0.39 -19.66 -3.55
N LEU A 11 -1.63 -19.37 -3.16
CA LEU A 11 -2.04 -18.00 -2.83
C LEU A 11 -1.36 -17.48 -1.57
N ASN A 12 -1.12 -18.33 -0.57
CA ASN A 12 -0.36 -17.94 0.61
C ASN A 12 1.10 -17.65 0.27
N ASP A 13 1.71 -18.47 -0.59
CA ASP A 13 3.08 -18.28 -1.06
C ASP A 13 3.24 -16.95 -1.80
N ILE A 14 2.29 -16.61 -2.70
CA ILE A 14 2.27 -15.31 -3.38
C ILE A 14 2.12 -14.16 -2.38
N SER A 15 1.25 -14.33 -1.38
CA SER A 15 0.98 -13.29 -0.38
C SER A 15 2.21 -12.99 0.48
N ASN A 16 2.91 -14.03 0.95
CA ASN A 16 4.16 -13.89 1.70
C ASN A 16 5.28 -13.30 0.82
N ALA A 17 5.34 -13.69 -0.45
CA ALA A 17 6.33 -13.15 -1.38
C ALA A 17 6.14 -11.65 -1.65
N ILE A 18 4.89 -11.18 -1.74
CA ILE A 18 4.56 -9.76 -1.91
C ILE A 18 4.78 -8.99 -0.61
N GLY A 19 4.35 -9.55 0.53
CA GLY A 19 4.56 -8.98 1.86
C GLY A 19 6.02 -8.70 2.16
N ALA A 20 6.89 -9.68 1.91
CA ALA A 20 8.33 -9.56 2.15
C ALA A 20 9.07 -8.53 1.26
N LEU A 21 8.40 -7.93 0.26
CA LEU A 21 8.96 -6.80 -0.49
C LEU A 21 8.81 -5.54 0.35
N ASN A 22 9.82 -4.67 0.35
CA ASN A 22 9.66 -3.34 0.93
C ASN A 22 8.71 -2.50 0.07
N GLN A 23 7.49 -2.27 0.58
CA GLN A 23 6.44 -1.51 -0.12
C GLN A 23 6.50 0.00 0.14
N SER A 24 7.57 0.48 0.79
CA SER A 24 7.77 1.90 1.06
C SER A 24 7.99 2.69 -0.22
N TYR A 25 7.38 3.87 -0.32
CA TYR A 25 7.65 4.82 -1.40
C TYR A 25 7.86 6.23 -0.86
N ALA A 26 8.62 7.03 -1.61
CA ALA A 26 8.73 8.46 -1.37
C ALA A 26 8.94 9.19 -2.70
N TYR A 27 8.22 10.30 -2.90
CA TYR A 27 8.53 11.26 -3.94
C TYR A 27 8.53 12.67 -3.36
N THR A 28 9.46 13.49 -3.83
CA THR A 28 9.60 14.86 -3.35
C THR A 28 8.66 15.80 -4.11
N GLY A 29 8.11 16.76 -3.38
CA GLY A 29 7.41 17.89 -3.97
C GLY A 29 8.35 18.95 -4.53
N PHE A 30 7.80 20.07 -4.98
CA PHE A 30 8.58 21.22 -5.41
C PHE A 30 7.99 22.54 -4.89
N LEU A 31 8.86 23.52 -4.67
CA LEU A 31 8.50 24.88 -4.28
C LEU A 31 9.18 25.86 -5.24
N GLY A 32 8.39 26.70 -5.91
CA GLY A 32 8.90 27.84 -6.66
C GLY A 32 9.01 29.06 -5.77
N ASN A 33 10.23 29.51 -5.45
CA ASN A 33 10.48 30.74 -4.69
C ASN A 33 11.52 31.63 -5.39
N GLY A 34 11.24 32.93 -5.44
CA GLY A 34 12.12 33.96 -5.99
C GLY A 34 11.82 35.32 -5.36
N GLY A 35 11.81 35.38 -4.01
CA GLY A 35 11.48 36.57 -3.22
C GLY A 35 10.02 36.63 -2.74
N LYS A 36 9.14 35.81 -3.32
CA LYS A 36 7.77 35.49 -2.87
C LYS A 36 7.44 34.05 -3.31
N THR A 37 6.62 33.33 -2.55
CA THR A 37 6.15 31.99 -2.91
C THR A 37 5.28 32.06 -4.16
N LYS A 38 5.64 31.31 -5.22
CA LYS A 38 4.92 31.28 -6.50
C LYS A 38 4.12 30.00 -6.69
N SER A 39 4.71 28.87 -6.32
CA SER A 39 4.11 27.56 -6.49
C SER A 39 4.57 26.63 -5.37
N PHE A 40 3.69 25.73 -4.99
CA PHE A 40 3.96 24.68 -4.02
C PHE A 40 3.23 23.42 -4.46
N TYR A 41 3.96 22.31 -4.50
CA TYR A 41 3.43 20.98 -4.68
C TYR A 41 4.04 20.11 -3.58
N ALA A 42 3.22 19.50 -2.75
CA ALA A 42 3.68 18.63 -1.68
C ALA A 42 4.14 17.28 -2.26
N GLY A 43 5.21 16.72 -1.69
CA GLY A 43 5.55 15.32 -1.93
C GLY A 43 4.69 14.40 -1.06
N SER A 44 4.80 13.09 -1.30
CA SER A 44 4.20 12.08 -0.43
C SER A 44 5.19 10.96 -0.14
N ARG A 45 4.97 10.28 0.98
CA ARG A 45 5.68 9.07 1.33
C ARG A 45 4.75 8.08 2.02
N PHE A 46 5.04 6.81 1.85
CA PHE A 46 4.51 5.72 2.65
C PHE A 46 5.70 4.93 3.20
N ALA A 47 5.66 4.66 4.51
CA ALA A 47 6.63 3.80 5.17
C ALA A 47 5.92 2.51 5.48
N ASP A 48 6.41 1.44 4.86
CA ASP A 48 5.95 0.10 5.11
C ASP A 48 6.22 -0.31 6.56
N SER A 49 5.40 -1.22 7.09
CA SER A 49 5.45 -1.67 8.47
C SER A 49 5.54 -3.18 8.52
N VAL A 50 6.38 -3.69 9.42
CA VAL A 50 6.51 -5.14 9.58
C VAL A 50 5.18 -5.74 10.05
N ASP A 51 4.66 -6.72 9.31
CA ASP A 51 3.43 -7.45 9.61
C ASP A 51 3.55 -8.98 9.36
N ASP A 52 2.42 -9.70 9.49
CA ASP A 52 2.37 -11.16 9.37
C ASP A 52 2.77 -11.66 7.97
N CYS A 53 2.71 -10.78 6.96
CA CYS A 53 3.10 -11.05 5.58
C CYS A 53 4.61 -10.98 5.35
N ASP A 54 5.39 -10.46 6.30
CA ASP A 54 6.86 -10.46 6.25
C ASP A 54 7.49 -11.73 6.83
N LEU A 55 6.75 -12.46 7.67
CA LEU A 55 7.30 -13.52 8.51
C LEU A 55 7.08 -14.93 7.95
N ASN A 56 6.62 -15.04 6.70
CA ASN A 56 6.37 -16.30 5.98
C ASN A 56 5.44 -17.27 6.75
N SER A 57 4.50 -16.72 7.51
CA SER A 57 3.57 -17.46 8.36
C SER A 57 2.25 -17.68 7.66
N THR A 58 1.38 -16.67 7.66
CA THR A 58 0.13 -16.67 6.90
C THR A 58 -0.23 -15.24 6.53
N CYS A 59 -0.19 -14.92 5.24
CA CYS A 59 -0.70 -13.66 4.72
C CYS A 59 -1.96 -13.91 3.88
N ASP A 60 -2.97 -13.04 4.06
CA ASP A 60 -4.11 -12.98 3.15
C ASP A 60 -3.85 -11.91 2.10
N LEU A 61 -3.96 -12.28 0.82
CA LEU A 61 -3.89 -11.32 -0.27
C LEU A 61 -5.19 -10.50 -0.29
N VAL A 62 -5.26 -9.46 0.55
CA VAL A 62 -6.39 -8.54 0.55
C VAL A 62 -6.31 -7.65 -0.68
N THR A 63 -6.87 -8.13 -1.79
CA THR A 63 -7.08 -7.33 -3.02
C THR A 63 -8.18 -6.27 -2.86
N GLY A 64 -8.83 -6.24 -1.70
CA GLY A 64 -9.80 -5.23 -1.35
C GLY A 64 -9.11 -3.92 -1.01
N THR A 65 -9.25 -2.92 -1.89
CA THR A 65 -9.74 -1.65 -1.36
C THR A 65 -10.97 -2.01 -0.55
N ALA A 66 -10.89 -1.95 0.79
CA ALA A 66 -12.07 -2.00 1.61
C ALA A 66 -12.90 -0.84 1.12
N LEU A 67 -13.87 -1.09 0.22
CA LEU A 67 -14.63 -0.12 -0.56
C LEU A 67 -14.36 1.27 -0.01
N VAL A 68 -13.33 1.95 -0.52
CA VAL A 68 -13.22 3.38 -0.28
C VAL A 68 -14.35 3.93 -1.14
N THR A 69 -15.58 3.81 -0.64
CA THR A 69 -16.60 4.80 -0.89
C THR A 69 -15.94 6.07 -0.37
N ALA A 70 -15.26 6.77 -1.27
CA ALA A 70 -15.05 8.18 -1.09
C ALA A 70 -16.45 8.73 -0.80
N ASP A 71 -16.70 9.06 0.46
CA ASP A 71 -17.86 9.85 0.78
C ASP A 71 -17.60 11.21 0.15
N GLU A 72 -18.09 11.42 -1.08
CA GLU A 72 -18.06 12.72 -1.76
C GLU A 72 -19.07 13.69 -1.11
N GLY A 73 -19.08 13.77 0.22
CA GLY A 73 -20.24 14.32 0.93
C GLY A 73 -19.98 14.75 2.36
N THR A 74 -19.13 15.78 2.56
CA THR A 74 -19.47 17.01 3.32
C THR A 74 -18.21 17.71 3.85
N THR A 75 -17.75 18.70 3.09
CA THR A 75 -17.03 19.85 3.65
C THR A 75 -17.97 20.60 4.59
N PHE A 76 -17.64 20.67 5.88
CA PHE A 76 -18.10 21.74 6.75
C PHE A 76 -17.25 23.00 6.54
#